data_AF-A0AAE7M4G2-F1
#
_entry.id   AF-A0AAE7M4G2-F1
#
_cell.length_a   1.000
_cell.length_b   1.000
_cell.length_c   1.000
_cell.angle_alpha   90.00
_cell.angle_beta   90.00
_cell.angle_gamma   90.00
#
_symmetry.space_group_name_H-M   'P 1'
#
loop_
_entity.id
_entity.type
_entity.pdbx_description
1 polymer ?
#
loop_
_entity_poly.entity_id
_entity_poly.type
_entity_poly.pdbx_seq_one_letter_code
_entity_poly.pdbx_strand_id
1 'polypeptide(L)'
;MLTAAAGFSVAASSVQAQSFNPAAAGRAIGQSAAANWCSGEAIKPAVVTAVASYVADTNPPTGALSDAAMLEMGGEIVLAGLGYVFCNCPDRAASVFRALGGDLERLAGQLDVDINKVLGN
;
A
#
# COMPACT_ATOMS: atom_id res chain seq x y z
N MET A 1 49.78 -15.31 39.74
CA MET A 1 49.03 -15.41 38.48
C MET A 1 47.65 -14.84 38.71
N LEU A 2 47.41 -13.58 38.34
CA LEU A 2 46.08 -12.95 38.42
C LEU A 2 45.49 -12.95 37.00
N THR A 3 44.48 -13.77 36.76
CA THR A 3 43.66 -13.72 35.53
C THR A 3 42.46 -12.83 35.78
N ALA A 4 42.55 -11.58 35.32
CA ALA A 4 41.41 -10.68 35.23
C ALA A 4 40.52 -11.14 34.06
N ALA A 5 39.33 -11.63 34.37
CA ALA A 5 38.30 -11.90 33.37
C ALA A 5 37.81 -10.55 32.82
N ALA A 6 38.07 -10.30 31.53
CA ALA A 6 37.49 -9.17 30.82
C ALA A 6 35.97 -9.37 30.76
N GLY A 7 35.23 -8.56 31.51
CA GLY A 7 33.79 -8.47 31.42
C GLY A 7 33.40 -7.88 30.08
N PHE A 8 32.78 -8.69 29.22
CA PHE A 8 32.12 -8.19 28.02
C PHE A 8 30.84 -7.45 28.44
N SER A 9 30.92 -6.13 28.56
CA SER A 9 29.73 -5.29 28.65
C SER A 9 29.04 -5.28 27.28
N VAL A 10 28.12 -6.20 27.06
CA VAL A 10 27.16 -6.09 25.98
C VAL A 10 26.26 -4.92 26.35
N ALA A 11 26.52 -3.75 25.79
CA ALA A 11 25.60 -2.63 25.86
C ALA A 11 24.27 -3.13 25.30
N ALA A 12 23.29 -3.35 26.17
CA ALA A 12 21.92 -3.58 25.76
C ALA A 12 21.46 -2.27 25.12
N SER A 13 21.67 -2.16 23.81
CA SER A 13 20.99 -1.15 23.00
C SER A 13 19.51 -1.33 23.30
N SER A 14 18.94 -0.38 24.02
CA SER A 14 17.49 -0.33 24.24
C SER A 14 16.88 -0.30 22.84
N VAL A 15 16.34 -1.44 22.41
CA VAL A 15 15.54 -1.52 21.19
C VAL A 15 14.36 -0.62 21.47
N GLN A 16 14.46 0.62 21.02
CA GLN A 16 13.35 1.55 21.04
C GLN A 16 12.28 0.88 20.21
N ALA A 17 11.22 0.39 20.86
CA ALA A 17 10.08 -0.18 20.19
C ALA A 17 9.57 0.87 19.22
N GLN A 18 9.91 0.74 17.94
CA GLN A 18 9.38 1.61 16.92
C GLN A 18 7.87 1.38 16.93
N SER A 19 7.14 2.40 17.38
CA SER A 19 5.68 2.37 17.30
C SER A 19 5.31 2.15 15.84
N PHE A 20 4.51 1.12 15.58
CA PHE A 20 4.01 0.85 14.25
C PHE A 20 3.29 2.09 13.72
N ASN A 21 3.66 2.54 12.52
CA ASN A 21 3.03 3.66 11.83
C ASN A 21 2.27 3.12 10.61
N PRO A 22 0.93 3.02 10.67
CA PRO A 22 0.11 2.48 9.59
C PRO A 22 0.29 3.26 8.28
N ALA A 23 0.33 4.60 8.34
CA ALA A 23 0.47 5.41 7.15
C ALA A 23 1.83 5.21 6.45
N ALA A 24 2.92 5.16 7.24
CA ALA A 24 4.25 4.89 6.69
C ALA A 24 4.36 3.49 6.08
N ALA A 25 3.78 2.49 6.75
CA ALA A 25 3.70 1.12 6.25
C ALA A 25 2.95 1.06 4.92
N GLY A 26 1.76 1.69 4.85
CA GLY A 26 0.94 1.72 3.64
C GLY A 26 1.66 2.39 2.48
N ARG A 27 2.37 3.50 2.73
CA ARG A 27 3.16 4.19 1.70
C ARG A 27 4.28 3.33 1.12
N ALA A 28 5.03 2.64 1.98
CA ALA A 28 6.13 1.76 1.55
C ALA A 28 5.61 0.59 0.69
N ILE A 29 4.53 -0.06 1.15
CA ILE A 29 3.86 -1.13 0.41
C ILE A 29 3.32 -0.62 -0.93
N GLY A 30 2.65 0.54 -0.95
CA GLY A 30 2.09 1.13 -2.15
C GLY A 30 3.15 1.43 -3.22
N GLN A 31 4.27 2.01 -2.82
CA GLN A 31 5.39 2.27 -3.74
C GLN A 31 6.00 0.98 -4.29
N SER A 32 6.22 -0.03 -3.43
CA SER A 32 6.76 -1.32 -3.86
C SER A 32 5.81 -2.05 -4.81
N ALA A 33 4.50 -2.08 -4.49
CA ALA A 33 3.49 -2.71 -5.33
C ALA A 33 3.39 -2.02 -6.70
N ALA A 34 3.43 -0.69 -6.71
CA ALA A 34 3.43 0.08 -7.95
C ALA A 34 4.68 -0.18 -8.79
N ALA A 35 5.88 -0.21 -8.20
CA ALA A 35 7.12 -0.51 -8.90
C ALA A 35 7.06 -1.90 -9.59
N ASN A 36 6.53 -2.90 -8.89
CA ASN A 36 6.34 -4.25 -9.41
C ASN A 36 5.31 -4.28 -10.56
N TRP A 37 4.17 -3.59 -10.40
CA TRP A 37 3.16 -3.49 -11.45
C TRP A 37 3.69 -2.79 -12.72
N CYS A 38 4.48 -1.75 -12.53
CA CYS A 38 5.17 -1.04 -13.61
C CYS A 38 6.18 -1.94 -14.34
N SER A 39 6.79 -2.89 -13.62
CA SER A 39 7.75 -3.86 -14.17
C SER A 39 7.07 -5.02 -14.91
N GLY A 40 5.74 -5.03 -15.01
CA GLY A 40 4.98 -6.01 -15.80
C GLY A 40 4.23 -7.05 -14.96
N GLU A 41 4.40 -7.08 -13.64
CA GLU A 41 3.60 -7.95 -12.77
C GLU A 41 2.12 -7.56 -12.83
N ALA A 42 1.20 -8.49 -12.55
CA ALA A 42 -0.21 -8.14 -12.37
C ALA A 42 -0.44 -7.41 -11.04
N ILE A 43 -1.36 -6.44 -11.00
CA ILE A 43 -1.54 -5.56 -9.82
C ILE A 43 -1.89 -6.31 -8.52
N LYS A 44 -2.76 -7.33 -8.59
CA LYS A 44 -3.14 -8.12 -7.40
C LYS A 44 -1.93 -8.87 -6.80
N PRO A 45 -1.19 -9.67 -7.57
CA PRO A 45 0.08 -10.25 -7.12
C PRO A 45 1.06 -9.21 -6.58
N ALA A 46 1.26 -8.09 -7.28
CA ALA A 46 2.21 -7.06 -6.88
C ALA A 46 1.91 -6.48 -5.48
N VAL A 47 0.63 -6.26 -5.16
CA VAL A 47 0.20 -5.81 -3.82
C VAL A 47 0.45 -6.90 -2.78
N VAL A 48 0.07 -8.15 -3.06
CA VAL A 48 0.27 -9.27 -2.11
C VAL A 48 1.74 -9.48 -1.81
N THR A 49 2.59 -9.48 -2.84
CA THR A 49 4.05 -9.59 -2.70
C THR A 49 4.60 -8.44 -1.86
N ALA A 50 4.22 -7.19 -2.14
CA ALA A 50 4.68 -6.03 -1.37
C ALA A 50 4.27 -6.09 0.11
N VAL A 51 3.04 -6.51 0.40
CA VAL A 51 2.57 -6.70 1.79
C VAL A 51 3.37 -7.80 2.48
N ALA A 52 3.55 -8.95 1.82
CA ALA A 52 4.29 -10.07 2.38
C ALA A 52 5.76 -9.70 2.66
N SER A 53 6.42 -9.03 1.72
CA SER A 53 7.78 -8.52 1.89
C SER A 53 7.86 -7.53 3.06
N TYR A 54 6.94 -6.57 3.14
CA TYR A 54 6.92 -5.61 4.24
C TYR A 54 6.78 -6.31 5.60
N VAL A 55 5.87 -7.28 5.73
CA VAL A 55 5.68 -8.03 6.98
C VAL A 55 6.92 -8.85 7.34
N ALA A 56 7.55 -9.49 6.35
CA ALA A 56 8.78 -10.26 6.55
C ALA A 56 9.96 -9.36 6.99
N ASP A 57 10.08 -8.18 6.40
CA ASP A 57 11.21 -7.27 6.64
C ASP A 57 11.06 -6.48 7.95
N THR A 58 9.83 -6.11 8.30
CA THR A 58 9.57 -5.20 9.44
C THR A 58 9.06 -5.91 10.69
N ASN A 59 8.58 -7.15 10.57
CA ASN A 59 8.04 -7.96 11.66
C ASN A 59 7.17 -7.15 12.65
N PRO A 60 6.03 -6.59 12.18
CA PRO A 60 5.24 -5.64 12.96
C PRO A 60 4.77 -6.27 14.28
N PRO A 61 4.70 -5.50 15.39
CA PRO A 61 4.27 -6.01 16.69
C PRO A 61 2.88 -6.67 16.64
N THR A 62 2.65 -7.65 17.50
CA THR A 62 1.33 -8.26 17.64
C THR A 62 0.27 -7.20 17.98
N GLY A 63 -0.85 -7.20 17.25
CA GLY A 63 -1.91 -6.20 17.41
C GLY A 63 -1.67 -4.87 16.68
N ALA A 64 -0.52 -4.69 16.01
CA ALA A 64 -0.24 -3.50 15.20
C ALA A 64 -1.16 -3.40 13.97
N LEU A 65 -1.58 -4.55 13.41
CA LEU A 65 -2.50 -4.64 12.27
C LEU A 65 -3.95 -4.72 12.75
N SER A 66 -4.40 -3.71 13.51
CA SER A 66 -5.83 -3.56 13.84
C SER A 66 -6.65 -3.19 12.59
N ASP A 67 -7.97 -3.37 12.63
CA ASP A 67 -8.84 -3.00 11.51
C ASP A 67 -8.70 -1.53 11.10
N ALA A 68 -8.57 -0.63 12.09
CA ALA A 68 -8.34 0.80 11.85
C ALA A 68 -6.98 1.04 11.18
N ALA A 69 -5.93 0.36 11.63
CA ALA A 69 -4.59 0.45 11.04
C ALA A 69 -4.56 -0.11 9.61
N MET A 70 -5.24 -1.23 9.36
CA MET A 70 -5.35 -1.81 8.02
C MET A 70 -6.13 -0.92 7.06
N LEU A 71 -7.18 -0.24 7.54
CA LEU A 71 -7.94 0.72 6.74
C LEU A 71 -7.08 1.93 6.34
N GLU A 72 -6.34 2.50 7.30
CA GLU A 72 -5.41 3.61 7.05
C GLU A 72 -4.28 3.20 6.10
N MET A 73 -3.67 2.03 6.35
CA MET A 73 -2.68 1.43 5.45
C MET A 73 -3.23 1.26 4.05
N GLY A 74 -4.44 0.72 3.90
CA GLY A 74 -5.09 0.50 2.61
C GLY A 74 -5.24 1.80 1.81
N GLY A 75 -5.64 2.88 2.48
CA GLY A 75 -5.71 4.22 1.89
C GLY A 75 -4.34 4.70 1.37
N GLU A 76 -3.30 4.58 2.20
CA GLU A 76 -1.94 5.01 1.81
C GLU A 76 -1.31 4.11 0.75
N ILE A 77 -1.62 2.80 0.72
CA ILE A 77 -1.19 1.88 -0.35
C ILE A 77 -1.70 2.39 -1.70
N VAL A 78 -2.99 2.72 -1.78
CA VAL A 78 -3.61 3.23 -3.00
C VAL A 78 -3.01 4.58 -3.37
N LEU A 79 -2.94 5.53 -2.43
CA LEU A 79 -2.47 6.89 -2.69
C LEU A 79 -1.00 6.90 -3.15
N ALA A 80 -0.11 6.23 -2.41
CA ALA A 80 1.30 6.17 -2.73
C ALA A 80 1.57 5.36 -4.00
N GLY A 81 0.84 4.26 -4.20
CA GLY A 81 0.96 3.44 -5.40
C GLY A 81 0.53 4.19 -6.66
N LEU A 82 -0.61 4.88 -6.62
CA LEU A 82 -1.06 5.72 -7.74
C LEU A 82 -0.08 6.88 -8.00
N GLY A 83 0.37 7.56 -6.96
CA GLY A 83 1.39 8.61 -7.07
C GLY A 83 2.66 8.10 -7.77
N TYR A 84 3.15 6.92 -7.38
CA TYR A 84 4.29 6.28 -8.03
C TYR A 84 4.02 5.99 -9.50
N VAL A 85 2.87 5.39 -9.84
CA VAL A 85 2.50 5.04 -11.22
C VAL A 85 2.42 6.29 -12.10
N PHE A 86 1.78 7.37 -11.61
CA PHE A 86 1.67 8.63 -12.35
C PHE A 86 3.02 9.27 -12.64
N CYS A 87 3.98 9.15 -11.73
CA CYS A 87 5.32 9.72 -11.93
C CYS A 87 6.24 8.87 -12.80
N ASN A 88 6.10 7.54 -12.77
CA ASN A 88 7.14 6.64 -13.29
C ASN A 88 6.68 5.75 -14.46
N CYS A 89 5.37 5.60 -14.69
CA CYS A 89 4.84 4.53 -15.54
C CYS A 89 3.64 5.03 -16.38
N PRO A 90 3.88 5.86 -17.40
CA PRO A 90 2.81 6.58 -18.12
C PRO A 90 1.78 5.65 -18.77
N ASP A 91 2.18 4.48 -19.25
CA ASP A 91 1.26 3.51 -19.85
C ASP A 91 0.29 2.91 -18.83
N ARG A 92 0.79 2.60 -17.62
CA ARG A 92 -0.05 2.12 -16.51
C ARG A 92 -0.94 3.25 -16.00
N ALA A 93 -0.42 4.47 -15.86
CA ALA A 93 -1.21 5.64 -15.53
C ALA A 93 -2.37 5.87 -16.52
N ALA A 94 -2.09 5.81 -17.82
CA ALA A 94 -3.12 5.91 -18.84
C ALA A 94 -4.18 4.81 -18.73
N SER A 95 -3.79 3.58 -18.36
CA SER A 95 -4.75 2.49 -18.11
C SER A 95 -5.67 2.78 -16.93
N VAL A 96 -5.17 3.39 -15.86
CA VAL A 96 -5.98 3.82 -14.70
C VAL A 96 -6.99 4.89 -15.13
N PHE A 97 -6.54 5.92 -15.86
CA PHE A 97 -7.44 6.98 -16.34
C PHE A 97 -8.51 6.46 -17.29
N ARG A 98 -8.17 5.53 -18.20
CA ARG A 98 -9.17 4.92 -19.09
C ARG A 98 -10.21 4.10 -18.32
N ALA A 99 -9.78 3.35 -17.31
CA ALA A 99 -10.71 2.60 -16.46
C ALA A 99 -11.68 3.56 -15.73
N LEU A 100 -11.16 4.64 -15.14
CA LEU A 100 -11.97 5.66 -14.47
C LEU A 100 -12.92 6.38 -15.43
N GLY A 101 -12.45 6.73 -16.64
CA GLY A 101 -13.28 7.34 -17.66
C GLY A 101 -14.43 6.43 -18.10
N GLY A 102 -14.15 5.15 -18.35
CA GLY A 102 -15.17 4.17 -18.70
C GLY A 102 -16.19 3.95 -17.60
N ASP A 103 -15.77 3.96 -16.33
CA ASP A 103 -16.70 3.88 -15.19
C ASP A 103 -17.60 5.11 -15.07
N LEU A 104 -17.07 6.30 -15.33
CA LEU A 104 -17.85 7.54 -15.36
C LEU A 104 -18.86 7.56 -16.51
N GLU A 105 -18.45 7.14 -17.71
CA GLU A 105 -19.36 7.00 -18.85
C GLU A 105 -20.47 5.99 -18.57
N ARG A 106 -20.13 4.86 -17.95
CA ARG A 106 -21.11 3.85 -17.53
C ARG A 106 -22.10 4.41 -16.51
N LEU A 107 -21.61 5.14 -15.50
CA LEU A 107 -22.45 5.76 -14.48
C LEU A 107 -23.38 6.81 -15.09
N ALA A 108 -22.86 7.66 -15.98
CA ALA A 108 -23.64 8.68 -16.68
C ALA A 108 -24.74 8.05 -17.55
N GLY A 109 -24.43 6.96 -18.26
CA GLY A 109 -25.43 6.23 -19.04
C GLY A 109 -26.51 5.57 -18.16
N GLN A 110 -26.16 5.05 -16.99
CA GLN A 110 -27.15 4.51 -16.04
C GLN A 110 -28.07 5.60 -15.48
N LEU A 111 -27.49 6.76 -15.12
CA LEU A 111 -28.25 7.93 -14.68
C LEU A 111 -29.22 8.43 -15.75
N ASP A 112 -28.80 8.50 -17.02
CA ASP A 112 -29.67 8.90 -18.13
C ASP A 112 -30.84 7.92 -18.33
N VAL A 113 -30.57 6.61 -18.28
CA VAL A 113 -31.62 5.58 -18.38
C VAL A 113 -32.62 5.68 -17.21
N ASP A 114 -32.14 5.89 -15.99
CA ASP A 114 -33.01 5.99 -14.82
C ASP A 114 -33.84 7.29 -14.83
N ILE A 115 -33.27 8.41 -15.28
CA ILE A 115 -34.00 9.66 -15.50
C ILE A 115 -35.11 9.45 -16.54
N ASN A 116 -34.81 8.81 -17.67
CA ASN A 116 -35.79 8.57 -18.72
C ASN A 116 -36.93 7.62 -18.27
N LYS A 117 -36.62 6.62 -17.42
CA LYS A 117 -37.65 5.75 -16.80
C LYS A 117 -38.57 6.49 -15.82
N VAL A 118 -38.04 7.45 -15.06
CA VAL A 118 -38.84 8.25 -14.10
C VAL A 118 -39.70 9.28 -14.83
N LEU A 119 -39.25 9.80 -15.97
CA LEU A 119 -39.94 10.82 -16.75
C LEU A 119 -41.02 10.26 -17.71
N GLY A 120 -41.19 8.93 -17.79
CA GLY A 120 -42.35 8.31 -18.44
C GLY A 120 -42.37 8.40 -19.98
N ASN A 121 -41.20 8.34 -20.62
CA ASN A 121 -41.09 8.02 -22.05
C ASN A 121 -40.77 6.54 -22.24
#